data_AF-A0A7J7NK57-F1
#
_entry.id   AF-A0A7J7NK57-F1
#
_cell.length_a   1.000
_cell.length_b   1.000
_cell.length_c   1.000
_cell.angle_alpha   90.00
_cell.angle_beta   90.00
_cell.angle_gamma   90.00
#
_symmetry.space_group_name_H-M   'P 1'
#
loop_
_entity.id
_entity.type
_entity.pdbx_description
1 polymer ?
#
loop_
_entity_poly.entity_id
_entity_poly.type
_entity_poly.pdbx_seq_one_letter_code
_entity_poly.pdbx_strand_id
1 'polypeptide(L)'
;MALAASTADTVSTPPTDLREGTNPIQAHQYFGPNSPNHPNNHSAMANGYKRKSTKELHKMLHKCSEQLQQFSHVNKKALDQYVNFTEQREGLQRRQAELDAGDEKIKELISVLDQRKDESIERTFKGVARHFREVFSELVPGGHGFLVMMKKKDGENIGEDDDDDRPHEADREGRVEKYIGVKVKVSFTGQGETQSMKQLSGGQKTVVALTLIFAIQRCDPAPFYLFDEIDAALDPQYRTAVGHMIRRLADSANTQFITTTFRPELVKVADKIYGVTHKNRVSRVNVISEKRALEFIEHDQTQNAE
;
A
#
# COMPACT_ATOMS: atom_id res chain seq x y z
N MET A 1 -32.45 19.08 -12.19
CA MET A 1 -33.64 18.79 -11.38
C MET A 1 -33.28 19.15 -9.94
N ALA A 2 -33.76 20.29 -9.47
CA ALA A 2 -33.56 20.77 -8.11
C ALA A 2 -34.67 20.21 -7.22
N LEU A 3 -34.37 19.90 -5.96
CA LEU A 3 -35.36 19.88 -4.87
C LEU A 3 -34.64 19.94 -3.51
N ALA A 4 -35.18 20.80 -2.66
CA ALA A 4 -34.72 21.18 -1.34
C ALA A 4 -35.52 20.48 -0.24
N ALA A 5 -34.90 20.41 0.95
CA ALA A 5 -35.42 20.48 2.34
C ALA A 5 -36.69 19.69 2.75
N SER A 6 -36.61 18.96 3.88
CA SER A 6 -37.13 19.42 5.20
C SER A 6 -37.11 18.30 6.27
N THR A 7 -36.51 18.62 7.42
CA THR A 7 -36.88 18.31 8.83
C THR A 7 -37.54 16.99 9.22
N ALA A 8 -36.99 16.29 10.23
CA ALA A 8 -37.42 16.39 11.64
C ALA A 8 -36.78 15.29 12.53
N ASP A 9 -36.61 15.65 13.80
CA ASP A 9 -35.98 14.95 14.93
C ASP A 9 -36.49 13.54 15.27
N THR A 10 -35.66 12.73 15.93
CA THR A 10 -35.89 12.27 17.33
C THR A 10 -34.79 11.34 17.87
N VAL A 11 -34.00 11.89 18.79
CA VAL A 11 -33.47 11.36 20.07
C VAL A 11 -33.43 9.83 20.29
N SER A 12 -32.25 9.28 20.61
CA SER A 12 -32.03 8.40 21.80
C SER A 12 -30.57 7.94 21.93
N THR A 13 -29.88 8.42 22.96
CA THR A 13 -28.62 7.87 23.50
C THR A 13 -28.86 7.35 24.92
N PRO A 14 -28.20 6.25 25.33
CA PRO A 14 -27.75 6.16 26.72
C PRO A 14 -26.29 5.59 26.78
N PRO A 15 -25.69 5.35 27.96
CA PRO A 15 -24.77 6.33 28.57
C PRO A 15 -23.44 5.70 29.02
N THR A 16 -22.36 6.47 29.17
CA THR A 16 -21.43 6.22 30.31
C THR A 16 -20.53 7.41 30.63
N ASP A 17 -20.52 7.73 31.93
CA ASP A 17 -19.66 8.64 32.67
C ASP A 17 -18.15 8.44 32.41
N LEU A 18 -17.39 9.54 32.50
CA LEU A 18 -16.45 9.78 33.62
C LEU A 18 -15.85 11.21 33.54
N ARG A 19 -16.34 12.06 34.45
CA ARG A 19 -15.64 13.11 35.23
C ARG A 19 -14.40 13.79 34.62
N GLU A 20 -14.47 15.11 34.45
CA GLU A 20 -13.88 16.09 35.38
C GLU A 20 -14.26 17.52 34.98
N GLY A 21 -14.37 18.38 35.98
CA GLY A 21 -15.03 19.67 35.89
C GLY A 21 -14.33 20.68 34.98
N THR A 22 -15.14 21.51 34.33
CA THR A 22 -15.11 22.98 34.48
C THR A 22 -16.22 23.53 33.60
N ASN A 23 -17.30 23.99 34.24
CA ASN A 23 -18.32 24.79 33.58
C ASN A 23 -17.63 25.98 32.88
N PRO A 24 -18.09 26.37 31.68
CA PRO A 24 -17.69 27.64 31.09
C PRO A 24 -18.08 28.73 32.08
N ILE A 25 -17.10 29.48 32.57
CA ILE A 25 -17.39 30.71 33.30
C ILE A 25 -17.97 31.65 32.25
N GLN A 26 -19.29 31.58 32.05
CA GLN A 26 -20.05 32.71 31.57
C GLN A 26 -19.72 33.85 32.51
N ALA A 27 -18.94 34.81 32.03
CA ALA A 27 -18.89 36.14 32.59
C ALA A 27 -20.22 36.87 32.31
N HIS A 28 -21.35 36.21 32.55
CA HIS A 28 -22.55 36.90 32.94
C HIS A 28 -22.44 37.10 34.44
N GLN A 29 -22.61 38.35 34.87
CA GLN A 29 -22.81 38.72 36.26
C GLN A 29 -23.99 37.93 36.84
N TYR A 30 -23.74 36.69 37.28
CA TYR A 30 -24.59 36.01 38.23
C TYR A 30 -24.23 36.54 39.61
N PHE A 31 -24.76 37.72 39.91
CA PHE A 31 -25.03 38.06 41.28
C PHE A 31 -26.15 37.14 41.74
N GLY A 32 -25.81 36.01 42.36
CA GLY A 32 -26.79 35.22 43.11
C GLY A 32 -27.51 36.11 44.13
N PRO A 33 -28.71 35.74 44.62
CA PRO A 33 -29.50 36.58 45.53
C PRO A 33 -28.77 36.98 46.83
N ASN A 34 -27.63 36.35 47.14
CA ASN A 34 -26.75 36.66 48.27
C ASN A 34 -25.36 37.22 47.88
N SER A 35 -25.17 37.68 46.65
CA SER A 35 -23.90 38.30 46.25
C SER A 35 -23.81 39.75 46.75
N PRO A 36 -22.66 40.20 47.29
CA PRO A 36 -22.53 41.53 47.91
C PRO A 36 -22.70 42.72 46.94
N ASN A 37 -22.70 42.46 45.63
CA ASN A 37 -22.85 43.46 44.56
C ASN A 37 -24.21 43.36 43.83
N HIS A 38 -25.21 42.69 44.41
CA HIS A 38 -26.59 42.69 43.89
C HIS A 38 -27.28 44.04 44.22
N PRO A 39 -27.98 44.71 43.27
CA PRO A 39 -28.48 46.08 43.46
C PRO A 39 -29.41 46.27 44.68
N ASN A 40 -30.22 45.27 45.03
CA ASN A 40 -31.05 45.27 46.25
C ASN A 40 -30.29 45.02 47.56
N ASN A 41 -29.04 44.55 47.52
CA ASN A 41 -28.23 44.22 48.71
C ASN A 41 -27.36 45.40 49.19
N HIS A 42 -27.14 46.40 48.33
CA HIS A 42 -26.44 47.64 48.72
C HIS A 42 -27.20 48.40 49.82
N SER A 43 -28.54 48.39 49.81
CA SER A 43 -29.37 49.04 50.83
C SER A 43 -29.33 48.30 52.18
N ALA A 44 -29.40 46.96 52.17
CA ALA A 44 -29.38 46.14 53.38
C ALA A 44 -28.01 46.13 54.07
N MET A 45 -26.92 45.99 53.31
CA MET A 45 -25.54 46.11 53.82
C MET A 45 -25.28 47.53 54.34
N ALA A 46 -25.62 48.58 53.58
CA ALA A 46 -25.43 49.96 54.02
C ALA A 46 -26.21 50.28 55.31
N ASN A 47 -27.42 49.73 55.48
CA ASN A 47 -28.21 49.88 56.70
C ASN A 47 -27.61 49.14 57.91
N GLY A 48 -26.84 48.07 57.69
CA GLY A 48 -26.08 47.36 58.72
C GLY A 48 -24.80 48.09 59.15
N TYR A 49 -24.18 48.87 58.26
CA TYR A 49 -23.02 49.72 58.57
C TYR A 49 -23.44 51.09 59.18
N LYS A 50 -24.59 51.63 58.79
CA LYS A 50 -25.15 52.90 59.33
C LYS A 50 -25.52 52.84 60.82
N ARG A 51 -25.79 51.64 61.37
CA ARG A 51 -26.16 51.45 62.78
C ARG A 51 -24.97 51.17 63.72
N LYS A 52 -23.74 51.12 63.19
CA LYS A 52 -22.54 50.82 63.98
C LYS A 52 -21.83 52.09 64.41
N SER A 53 -21.18 52.03 65.58
CA SER A 53 -20.41 53.16 66.05
C SER A 53 -19.18 53.40 65.15
N THR A 54 -18.73 54.65 65.07
CA THR A 54 -17.53 55.02 64.29
C THR A 54 -16.31 54.19 64.68
N LYS A 55 -16.24 53.77 65.95
CA LYS A 55 -15.13 52.96 66.50
C LYS A 55 -15.15 51.51 66.00
N GLU A 56 -16.33 50.92 65.85
CA GLU A 56 -16.49 49.56 65.31
C GLU A 56 -16.27 49.53 63.80
N LEU A 57 -16.71 50.57 63.08
CA LEU A 57 -16.44 50.74 61.65
C LEU A 57 -14.94 50.83 61.37
N HIS A 58 -14.19 51.59 62.18
CA HIS A 58 -12.72 51.63 62.07
C HIS A 58 -12.07 50.27 62.35
N LYS A 59 -12.55 49.52 63.35
CA LYS A 59 -12.02 48.17 63.65
C LYS A 59 -12.26 47.19 62.51
N MET A 60 -13.44 47.25 61.88
CA MET A 60 -13.76 46.43 60.71
C MET A 60 -12.93 46.87 59.49
N LEU A 61 -12.74 48.18 59.29
CA LEU A 61 -11.89 48.71 58.22
C LEU A 61 -10.43 48.28 58.40
N HIS A 62 -9.90 48.29 59.63
CA HIS A 62 -8.56 47.78 59.92
C HIS A 62 -8.43 46.29 59.62
N LYS A 63 -9.40 45.48 60.06
CA LYS A 63 -9.42 44.03 59.79
C LYS A 63 -9.51 43.73 58.29
N CYS A 64 -10.36 44.45 57.55
CA CYS A 64 -10.43 44.33 56.10
C CYS A 64 -9.14 44.81 55.43
N SER A 65 -8.50 45.87 55.94
CA SER A 65 -7.22 46.37 55.43
C SER A 65 -6.08 45.38 55.64
N GLU A 66 -6.01 44.71 56.80
CA GLU A 66 -5.06 43.63 57.08
C GLU A 66 -5.29 42.45 56.14
N GLN A 67 -6.55 42.04 55.92
CA GLN A 67 -6.89 41.00 54.96
C GLN A 67 -6.52 41.39 53.52
N LEU A 68 -6.67 42.67 53.16
CA LEU A 68 -6.27 43.17 51.84
C LEU A 68 -4.74 43.16 51.67
N GLN A 69 -3.99 43.49 52.73
CA GLN A 69 -2.52 43.46 52.71
C GLN A 69 -1.95 42.05 52.52
N GLN A 70 -2.65 41.01 52.96
CA GLN A 70 -2.25 39.61 52.70
C GLN A 70 -2.26 39.27 51.20
N PHE A 71 -3.05 39.98 50.39
CA PHE A 71 -3.08 39.88 48.93
C PHE A 71 -2.28 41.03 48.27
N SER A 72 -1.08 41.31 48.78
CA SER A 72 -0.23 42.41 48.27
C SER A 72 0.23 42.22 46.82
N HIS A 73 0.40 40.98 46.36
CA HIS A 73 0.93 40.63 45.05
C HIS A 73 -0.14 40.06 44.11
N VAL A 74 -1.22 40.82 43.89
CA VAL A 74 -2.28 40.43 42.94
C VAL A 74 -1.85 40.75 41.51
N ASN A 75 -1.88 39.74 40.64
CA ASN A 75 -1.66 39.91 39.21
C ASN A 75 -2.87 40.63 38.57
N LYS A 76 -2.72 41.92 38.29
CA LYS A 76 -3.77 42.75 37.67
C LYS A 76 -4.07 42.36 36.22
N LYS A 77 -3.18 41.64 35.53
CA LYS A 77 -3.37 41.11 34.17
C LYS A 77 -4.01 39.72 34.14
N ALA A 78 -4.37 39.15 35.30
CA ALA A 78 -4.88 37.79 35.39
C ALA A 78 -6.15 37.59 34.56
N LEU A 79 -7.03 38.61 34.47
CA LEU A 79 -8.25 38.53 33.67
C LEU A 79 -7.93 38.44 32.18
N ASP A 80 -7.10 39.35 31.66
CA ASP A 80 -6.70 39.36 30.24
C ASP A 80 -5.95 38.08 29.86
N GLN A 81 -5.06 37.61 30.73
CA GLN A 81 -4.33 36.34 30.54
C GLN A 81 -5.27 35.14 30.56
N TYR A 82 -6.25 35.11 31.47
CA TYR A 82 -7.23 34.04 31.53
C TYR A 82 -8.07 33.96 30.25
N VAL A 83 -8.54 35.10 29.74
CA VAL A 83 -9.31 35.14 28.49
C VAL A 83 -8.45 34.64 27.32
N ASN A 84 -7.24 35.18 27.14
CA ASN A 84 -6.35 34.79 26.05
C ASN A 84 -5.96 33.30 26.11
N PHE A 85 -5.57 32.78 27.29
CA PHE A 85 -5.22 31.37 27.42
C PHE A 85 -6.42 30.43 27.27
N THR A 86 -7.63 30.89 27.64
CA THR A 86 -8.86 30.12 27.42
C THR A 86 -9.15 29.99 25.93
N GLU A 87 -9.05 31.08 25.17
CA GLU A 87 -9.20 31.07 23.70
C GLU A 87 -8.16 30.17 23.02
N GLN A 88 -6.89 30.25 23.45
CA GLN A 88 -5.82 29.38 22.93
C GLN A 88 -6.08 27.91 23.22
N ARG A 89 -6.50 27.58 24.46
CA ARG A 89 -6.85 26.22 24.85
C ARG A 89 -7.99 25.67 24.01
N GLU A 90 -9.05 26.44 23.80
CA GLU A 90 -10.17 26.04 22.95
C GLU A 90 -9.75 25.82 21.49
N GLY A 91 -8.83 26.65 20.97
CA GLY A 91 -8.25 26.48 19.64
C GLY A 91 -7.43 25.20 19.52
N LEU A 92 -6.59 24.89 20.52
CA LEU A 92 -5.80 23.66 20.56
C LEU A 92 -6.68 22.40 20.72
N GLN A 93 -7.72 22.46 21.56
CA GLN A 93 -8.68 21.36 21.72
C GLN A 93 -9.44 21.06 20.43
N ARG A 94 -9.84 22.09 19.67
CA ARG A 94 -10.44 21.90 18.34
C ARG A 94 -9.48 21.22 17.37
N ARG A 95 -8.23 21.68 17.30
CA ARG A 95 -7.20 21.05 16.44
C ARG A 95 -6.90 19.61 16.85
N GLN A 96 -6.88 19.31 18.14
CA GLN A 96 -6.70 17.95 18.63
C GLN A 96 -7.85 17.05 18.15
N ALA A 97 -9.10 17.49 18.31
CA ALA A 97 -10.27 16.74 17.84
C ALA A 97 -10.25 16.53 16.31
N GLU A 98 -9.82 17.53 15.54
CA GLU A 98 -9.63 17.41 14.09
C GLU A 98 -8.54 16.39 13.71
N LEU A 99 -7.43 16.37 14.45
CA LEU A 99 -6.34 15.42 14.25
C LEU A 99 -6.76 13.99 14.62
N ASP A 100 -7.45 13.81 15.73
CA ASP A 100 -7.96 12.50 16.16
C ASP A 100 -8.95 11.94 15.12
N ALA A 101 -9.88 12.77 14.63
CA ALA A 101 -10.78 12.41 13.55
C ALA A 101 -10.04 12.15 12.22
N GLY A 102 -8.90 12.81 11.99
CA GLY A 102 -8.02 12.56 10.85
C GLY A 102 -7.32 11.20 10.93
N ASP A 103 -6.80 10.85 12.11
CA ASP A 103 -6.17 9.56 12.38
C ASP A 103 -7.13 8.39 12.17
N GLU A 104 -8.37 8.50 12.65
CA GLU A 104 -9.42 7.50 12.43
C GLU A 104 -9.69 7.29 10.92
N LYS A 105 -9.81 8.38 10.15
CA LYS A 105 -10.01 8.31 8.70
C LYS A 105 -8.83 7.67 7.96
N ILE A 106 -7.60 7.95 8.40
CA ILE A 106 -6.40 7.34 7.83
C ILE A 106 -6.38 5.84 8.11
N LYS A 107 -6.72 5.42 9.34
CA LYS A 107 -6.83 4.00 9.70
C LYS A 107 -7.90 3.27 8.88
N GLU A 108 -9.07 3.89 8.69
CA GLU A 108 -10.12 3.36 7.82
C GLU A 108 -9.63 3.23 6.37
N LEU A 109 -8.98 4.27 5.82
CA LEU A 109 -8.42 4.24 4.47
C LEU A 109 -7.39 3.11 4.31
N ILE A 110 -6.50 2.92 5.28
CA ILE A 110 -5.52 1.83 5.28
C ILE A 110 -6.24 0.48 5.19
N SER A 111 -7.30 0.27 5.99
CA SER A 111 -8.08 -0.96 5.97
C SER A 111 -8.73 -1.23 4.61
N VAL A 112 -9.33 -0.21 4.00
CA VAL A 112 -9.94 -0.32 2.66
C VAL A 112 -8.88 -0.60 1.59
N LEU A 113 -7.71 0.04 1.67
CA LEU A 113 -6.61 -0.18 0.72
C LEU A 113 -6.05 -1.60 0.86
N ASP A 114 -5.89 -2.11 2.07
CA ASP A 114 -5.43 -3.48 2.32
C ASP A 114 -6.42 -4.52 1.79
N GLN A 115 -7.73 -4.30 1.95
CA GLN A 115 -8.75 -5.17 1.34
C GLN A 115 -8.66 -5.14 -0.20
N ARG A 116 -8.59 -3.96 -0.81
CA ARG A 116 -8.47 -3.82 -2.28
C ARG A 116 -7.19 -4.44 -2.81
N LYS A 117 -6.09 -4.34 -2.08
CA LYS A 117 -4.80 -4.98 -2.38
C LYS A 117 -4.97 -6.49 -2.42
N ASP A 118 -5.56 -7.08 -1.39
CA ASP A 118 -5.80 -8.53 -1.28
C ASP A 118 -6.68 -9.06 -2.42
N GLU A 119 -7.78 -8.38 -2.71
CA GLU A 119 -8.68 -8.73 -3.82
C GLU A 119 -7.98 -8.64 -5.17
N SER A 120 -7.15 -7.60 -5.36
CA SER A 120 -6.41 -7.40 -6.59
C SER A 120 -5.33 -8.48 -6.78
N ILE A 121 -4.59 -8.84 -5.73
CA ILE A 121 -3.60 -9.93 -5.75
C ILE A 121 -4.27 -11.26 -6.11
N GLU A 122 -5.41 -11.58 -5.49
CA GLU A 122 -6.09 -12.85 -5.78
C GLU A 122 -6.62 -12.90 -7.22
N ARG A 123 -7.17 -11.79 -7.71
CA ARG A 123 -7.65 -11.66 -9.09
C ARG A 123 -6.52 -11.82 -10.10
N THR A 124 -5.42 -11.09 -9.92
CA THR A 124 -4.27 -11.14 -10.84
C THR A 124 -3.63 -12.52 -10.81
N PHE A 125 -3.45 -13.12 -9.63
CA PHE A 125 -2.92 -14.48 -9.50
C PHE A 125 -3.78 -15.52 -10.22
N LYS A 126 -5.12 -15.47 -10.05
CA LYS A 126 -6.04 -16.37 -10.77
C LYS A 126 -5.92 -16.21 -12.29
N GLY A 127 -5.78 -14.97 -12.77
CA GLY A 127 -5.55 -14.68 -14.18
C GLY A 127 -4.25 -15.30 -14.69
N VAL A 128 -3.13 -15.01 -14.01
CA VAL A 128 -1.80 -15.51 -14.39
C VAL A 128 -1.74 -17.03 -14.29
N ALA A 129 -2.31 -17.65 -13.26
CA ALA A 129 -2.34 -19.10 -13.09
C ALA A 129 -3.12 -19.82 -14.19
N ARG A 130 -4.22 -19.22 -14.68
CA ARG A 130 -4.96 -19.74 -15.83
C ARG A 130 -4.12 -19.68 -17.10
N HIS A 131 -3.56 -18.51 -17.41
CA HIS A 131 -2.75 -18.35 -18.62
C HIS A 131 -1.46 -19.15 -18.57
N PHE A 132 -0.86 -19.34 -17.39
CA PHE A 132 0.29 -20.21 -17.20
C PHE A 132 -0.01 -21.64 -17.63
N ARG A 133 -1.17 -22.19 -17.23
CA ARG A 133 -1.58 -23.53 -17.64
C ARG A 133 -1.75 -23.64 -19.14
N GLU A 134 -2.44 -22.68 -19.75
CA GLU A 134 -2.68 -22.62 -21.19
C GLU A 134 -1.37 -22.55 -21.99
N VAL A 135 -0.51 -21.60 -21.63
CA VAL A 135 0.80 -21.41 -22.26
C VAL A 135 1.67 -22.66 -22.09
N PHE A 136 1.71 -23.25 -20.89
CA PHE A 136 2.56 -24.42 -20.64
C PHE A 136 2.14 -25.60 -21.51
N SER A 137 0.84 -25.84 -21.63
CA SER A 137 0.31 -26.92 -22.48
C SER A 137 0.53 -26.68 -23.98
N GLU A 138 0.68 -25.42 -24.40
CA GLU A 138 1.01 -25.06 -25.78
C GLU A 138 2.50 -25.26 -26.08
N LEU A 139 3.38 -24.93 -25.11
CA LEU A 139 4.83 -25.09 -25.25
C LEU A 139 5.30 -26.54 -25.05
N VAL A 140 4.65 -27.30 -24.17
CA VAL A 140 5.00 -28.69 -23.84
C VAL A 140 3.81 -29.60 -24.16
N PRO A 141 3.76 -30.22 -25.35
CA PRO A 141 2.70 -31.15 -25.71
C PRO A 141 2.59 -32.30 -24.71
N GLY A 142 1.44 -32.42 -24.04
CA GLY A 142 1.21 -33.43 -23.01
C GLY A 142 1.77 -33.06 -21.62
N GLY A 143 2.32 -31.87 -21.43
CA GLY A 143 2.73 -31.34 -20.13
C GLY A 143 1.63 -30.54 -19.44
N HIS A 144 1.70 -30.44 -18.11
CA HIS A 144 0.78 -29.62 -17.30
C HIS A 144 1.54 -28.81 -16.26
N GLY A 145 1.11 -27.55 -16.07
CA GLY A 145 1.71 -26.60 -15.14
C GLY A 145 0.67 -25.90 -14.27
N PHE A 146 1.02 -25.69 -13.00
CA PHE A 146 0.19 -25.04 -12.01
C PHE A 146 1.01 -24.07 -11.16
N LEU A 147 0.45 -22.88 -10.91
CA LEU A 147 0.94 -21.94 -9.91
C LEU A 147 0.14 -22.14 -8.61
N VAL A 148 0.84 -22.18 -7.49
CA VAL A 148 0.25 -22.32 -6.15
C VAL A 148 0.67 -21.13 -5.31
N MET A 149 -0.31 -20.38 -4.80
CA MET A 149 -0.08 -19.25 -3.90
C MET A 149 0.18 -19.78 -2.49
N MET A 150 1.30 -19.40 -1.90
CA MET A 150 1.73 -19.83 -0.58
C MET A 150 1.31 -18.79 0.46
N LYS A 151 0.65 -19.20 1.54
CA LYS A 151 0.24 -18.31 2.64
C LYS A 151 1.06 -18.60 3.89
N LYS A 152 1.19 -17.62 4.79
CA LYS A 152 2.04 -17.73 6.00
C LYS A 152 1.67 -18.92 6.91
N LYS A 153 0.38 -19.30 6.97
CA LYS A 153 -0.07 -20.49 7.71
C LYS A 153 0.40 -21.82 7.12
N ASP A 154 0.78 -21.85 5.85
CA ASP A 154 1.26 -23.06 5.18
C ASP A 154 2.75 -23.33 5.49
N GLY A 155 3.47 -22.34 6.01
CA GLY A 155 4.91 -22.42 6.32
C GLY A 155 5.26 -23.17 7.61
N GLU A 156 4.31 -23.35 8.53
CA GLU A 156 4.52 -24.14 9.76
C GLU A 156 4.44 -25.66 9.52
N ASN A 157 4.00 -26.09 8.33
CA ASN A 157 3.86 -27.51 7.95
C ASN A 157 4.82 -27.97 6.83
N ILE A 158 5.76 -27.12 6.40
CA ILE A 158 6.83 -27.54 5.48
C ILE A 158 8.01 -27.93 6.35
N GLY A 159 8.07 -29.22 6.67
CA GLY A 159 9.12 -29.81 7.51
C GLY A 159 10.53 -29.55 6.98
N GLU A 160 11.41 -29.27 7.94
CA GLU A 160 12.80 -29.73 8.06
C GLU A 160 13.53 -29.93 6.73
N ASP A 161 14.17 -28.87 6.22
CA ASP A 161 15.40 -28.92 5.40
C ASP A 161 15.85 -27.49 5.02
N ASP A 162 15.99 -26.59 6.00
CA ASP A 162 16.77 -25.35 5.81
C ASP A 162 17.65 -25.12 7.04
N ASP A 163 18.88 -25.66 6.97
CA ASP A 163 20.05 -25.05 7.61
C ASP A 163 20.30 -23.72 6.88
N ASP A 164 19.61 -22.64 7.30
CA ASP A 164 20.10 -21.28 7.07
C ASP A 164 19.99 -20.50 8.38
N ASP A 165 21.16 -20.31 8.99
CA ASP A 165 21.45 -19.57 10.21
C ASP A 165 21.15 -18.07 9.99
N ARG A 166 19.87 -17.70 9.89
CA ARG A 166 19.42 -16.32 9.97
C ARG A 166 18.35 -16.18 11.05
N PRO A 167 18.61 -15.44 12.14
CA PRO A 167 17.55 -15.08 13.05
C PRO A 167 16.54 -14.23 12.28
N HIS A 168 15.38 -14.81 12.00
CA HIS A 168 14.21 -14.10 11.53
C HIS A 168 13.86 -13.07 12.61
N GLU A 169 14.31 -11.83 12.44
CA GLU A 169 13.76 -10.70 13.18
C GLU A 169 12.27 -10.68 12.82
N ALA A 170 11.44 -11.01 13.81
CA ALA A 170 10.00 -10.85 13.70
C ALA A 170 9.74 -9.37 13.44
N ASP A 171 9.31 -9.05 12.21
CA ASP A 171 8.92 -7.71 11.79
C ASP A 171 8.05 -7.06 12.88
N ARG A 172 8.65 -6.13 13.62
CA ARG A 172 7.98 -5.27 14.57
C ARG A 172 7.25 -4.17 13.81
N GLU A 173 6.23 -4.54 13.03
CA GLU A 173 5.29 -3.55 12.48
C GLU A 173 4.03 -4.18 11.88
N GLY A 174 3.23 -4.87 12.71
CA GLY A 174 1.75 -4.97 12.59
C GLY A 174 1.09 -5.43 11.28
N ARG A 175 1.83 -5.74 10.22
CA ARG A 175 1.35 -6.12 8.89
C ARG A 175 1.87 -7.51 8.61
N VAL A 176 1.15 -8.50 9.10
CA VAL A 176 1.39 -9.88 8.70
C VAL A 176 1.02 -9.98 7.23
N GLU A 177 2.01 -9.92 6.34
CA GLU A 177 1.78 -10.22 4.92
C GLU A 177 1.23 -11.64 4.81
N LYS A 178 -0.02 -11.74 4.36
CA LYS A 178 -0.78 -12.98 4.25
C LYS A 178 -0.13 -14.00 3.32
N TYR A 179 0.65 -13.52 2.35
CA TYR A 179 1.26 -14.30 1.28
C TYR A 179 2.78 -14.31 1.46
N ILE A 180 3.38 -15.50 1.35
CA ILE A 180 4.84 -15.69 1.48
C ILE A 180 5.52 -15.89 0.12
N GLY A 181 4.76 -16.28 -0.91
CA GLY A 181 5.31 -16.45 -2.25
C GLY A 181 4.42 -17.27 -3.19
N VAL A 182 4.98 -17.62 -4.34
CA VAL A 182 4.34 -18.44 -5.37
C VAL A 182 5.21 -19.66 -5.66
N LYS A 183 4.63 -20.85 -5.56
CA LYS A 183 5.27 -22.12 -5.90
C LYS A 183 4.82 -22.57 -7.29
N VAL A 184 5.77 -22.96 -8.12
CA VAL A 184 5.52 -23.52 -9.45
C VAL A 184 5.57 -25.04 -9.37
N LYS A 185 4.54 -25.71 -9.88
CA LYS A 185 4.46 -27.17 -10.00
C LYS A 185 4.24 -27.52 -11.47
N VAL A 186 5.15 -28.30 -12.05
CA VAL A 186 5.08 -28.66 -13.48
C VAL A 186 5.33 -30.13 -13.68
N SER A 187 4.73 -30.70 -14.73
CA SER A 187 4.97 -32.04 -15.20
C SER A 187 5.17 -31.99 -16.71
N PHE A 188 6.33 -32.44 -17.18
CA PHE A 188 6.68 -32.45 -18.61
C PHE A 188 6.20 -33.71 -19.33
N THR A 189 5.88 -34.77 -18.58
CA THR A 189 5.30 -36.01 -19.08
C THR A 189 3.92 -36.14 -18.46
N GLY A 190 2.85 -36.09 -19.26
CA GLY A 190 1.46 -36.02 -18.77
C GLY A 190 0.98 -37.15 -17.85
N GLN A 191 1.83 -38.15 -17.59
CA GLN A 191 1.59 -39.27 -16.68
C GLN A 191 2.47 -39.24 -15.42
N GLY A 192 3.25 -38.18 -15.18
CA GLY A 192 4.18 -38.07 -14.05
C GLY A 192 3.72 -37.14 -12.92
N GLU A 193 4.24 -37.39 -11.71
CA GLU A 193 4.10 -36.47 -10.57
C GLU A 193 4.67 -35.08 -10.91
N THR A 194 4.04 -34.03 -10.37
CA THR A 194 4.56 -32.67 -10.54
C THR A 194 5.91 -32.53 -9.84
N GLN A 195 6.93 -32.14 -10.61
CA GLN A 195 8.28 -31.95 -10.11
C GLN A 195 8.47 -30.54 -9.55
N SER A 196 9.35 -30.43 -8.56
CA SER A 196 9.81 -29.15 -8.03
C SER A 196 10.85 -28.52 -8.97
N MET A 197 10.93 -27.19 -9.00
CA MET A 197 11.88 -26.45 -9.85
C MET A 197 13.34 -26.91 -9.67
N LYS A 198 13.74 -27.34 -8.46
CA LYS A 198 15.09 -27.85 -8.15
C LYS A 198 15.43 -29.13 -8.95
N GLN A 199 14.44 -29.92 -9.34
CA GLN A 199 14.59 -31.22 -10.01
C GLN A 199 14.61 -31.13 -11.54
N LEU A 200 14.37 -29.94 -12.12
CA LEU A 200 14.28 -29.74 -13.56
C LEU A 200 15.66 -29.54 -14.22
N SER A 201 15.77 -29.94 -15.49
CA SER A 201 16.96 -29.63 -16.31
C SER A 201 17.07 -28.12 -16.62
N GLY A 202 18.25 -27.66 -17.04
CA GLY A 202 18.46 -26.25 -17.40
C GLY A 202 17.48 -25.75 -18.47
N GLY A 203 17.31 -26.50 -19.56
CA GLY A 203 16.35 -26.15 -20.62
C GLY A 203 14.90 -26.18 -20.16
N GLN A 204 14.53 -27.14 -19.30
CA GLN A 204 13.18 -27.20 -18.70
C GLN A 204 12.90 -25.98 -17.82
N LYS A 205 13.88 -25.53 -17.02
CA LYS A 205 13.76 -24.31 -16.23
C LYS A 205 13.51 -23.08 -17.12
N THR A 206 14.20 -22.99 -18.26
CA THR A 206 13.99 -21.92 -19.24
C THR A 206 12.58 -21.95 -19.83
N VAL A 207 12.05 -23.12 -20.18
CA VAL A 207 10.66 -23.26 -20.66
C VAL A 207 9.65 -22.79 -19.60
N VAL A 208 9.86 -23.16 -18.33
CA VAL A 208 9.00 -22.72 -17.22
C VAL A 208 9.06 -21.20 -17.04
N ALA A 209 10.24 -20.61 -17.11
CA ALA A 209 10.42 -19.16 -17.01
C ALA A 209 9.73 -18.42 -18.16
N LEU A 210 9.92 -18.86 -19.40
CA LEU A 210 9.24 -18.30 -20.57
C LEU A 210 7.73 -18.45 -20.46
N THR A 211 7.25 -19.61 -20.01
CA THR A 211 5.81 -19.85 -19.75
C THR A 211 5.25 -18.79 -18.80
N LEU A 212 5.96 -18.50 -17.70
CA LEU A 212 5.54 -17.49 -16.73
C LEU A 212 5.51 -16.09 -17.34
N ILE A 213 6.55 -15.72 -18.10
CA ILE A 213 6.61 -14.43 -18.80
C ILE A 213 5.41 -14.29 -19.73
N PHE A 214 5.19 -15.26 -20.62
CA PHE A 214 4.08 -15.24 -21.56
C PHE A 214 2.70 -15.28 -20.87
N ALA A 215 2.58 -15.95 -19.73
CA ALA A 215 1.34 -15.94 -18.94
C ALA A 215 1.03 -14.55 -18.38
N ILE A 216 2.04 -13.84 -17.88
CA ILE A 216 1.91 -12.45 -17.40
C ILE A 216 1.56 -11.53 -18.58
N GLN A 217 2.24 -11.69 -19.72
CA GLN A 217 1.97 -10.90 -20.93
C GLN A 217 0.53 -11.08 -21.46
N ARG A 218 -0.06 -12.26 -21.31
CA ARG A 218 -1.48 -12.49 -21.67
C ARG A 218 -2.46 -11.82 -20.70
N CYS A 219 -2.07 -11.65 -19.43
CA CYS A 219 -2.87 -10.89 -18.46
C CYS A 219 -2.80 -9.39 -18.70
N ASP A 220 -1.61 -8.88 -19.01
CA ASP A 220 -1.33 -7.46 -19.17
C ASP A 220 -0.39 -7.25 -20.38
N PRO A 221 -0.96 -7.12 -21.59
CA PRO A 221 -0.16 -7.01 -22.81
C PRO A 221 0.50 -5.64 -22.91
N ALA A 222 1.80 -5.64 -23.18
CA ALA A 222 2.60 -4.45 -23.42
C ALA A 222 2.60 -4.10 -24.93
N PRO A 223 2.84 -2.84 -25.30
CA PRO A 223 2.91 -2.44 -26.70
C PRO A 223 4.08 -3.05 -27.47
N PHE A 224 5.19 -3.37 -26.79
CA PHE A 224 6.33 -4.05 -27.40
C PHE A 224 7.09 -4.94 -26.41
N TYR A 225 7.79 -5.95 -26.94
CA TYR A 225 8.66 -6.86 -26.19
C TYR A 225 10.00 -7.02 -26.89
N LEU A 226 11.07 -7.06 -26.10
CA LEU A 226 12.44 -7.35 -26.54
C LEU A 226 12.93 -8.61 -25.84
N PHE A 227 13.32 -9.61 -26.62
CA PHE A 227 13.92 -10.85 -26.14
C PHE A 227 15.35 -10.96 -26.62
N ASP A 228 16.28 -11.15 -25.68
CA ASP A 228 17.69 -11.32 -25.98
C ASP A 228 18.08 -12.78 -25.78
N GLU A 229 18.39 -13.51 -26.86
CA GLU A 229 18.88 -14.89 -26.87
C GLU A 229 18.10 -15.88 -25.96
N ILE A 230 16.79 -15.69 -25.85
CA ILE A 230 15.94 -16.50 -24.96
C ILE A 230 15.89 -17.99 -25.30
N ASP A 231 16.33 -18.33 -26.50
CA ASP A 231 16.31 -19.66 -27.10
C ASP A 231 17.65 -20.40 -26.99
N ALA A 232 18.68 -19.78 -26.40
CA ALA A 232 20.02 -20.33 -26.29
C ALA A 232 20.05 -21.70 -25.58
N ALA A 233 19.28 -21.83 -24.49
CA ALA A 233 19.20 -23.02 -23.64
C ALA A 233 18.04 -23.97 -23.97
N LEU A 234 17.26 -23.67 -25.01
CA LEU A 234 16.12 -24.48 -25.45
C LEU A 234 16.56 -25.53 -26.48
N ASP A 235 15.85 -26.65 -26.53
CA ASP A 235 16.00 -27.63 -27.63
C ASP A 235 15.21 -27.19 -28.89
N PRO A 236 15.49 -27.77 -30.08
CA PRO A 236 14.82 -27.36 -31.32
C PRO A 236 13.29 -27.43 -31.28
N GLN A 237 12.74 -28.39 -30.52
CA GLN A 237 11.29 -28.56 -30.37
C GLN A 237 10.67 -27.37 -29.63
N TYR A 238 11.22 -26.99 -28.47
CA TYR A 238 10.75 -25.85 -27.71
C TYR A 238 11.03 -24.53 -28.42
N ARG A 239 12.14 -24.38 -29.14
CA ARG A 239 12.41 -23.17 -29.95
C ARG A 239 11.34 -22.95 -31.00
N THR A 240 10.94 -24.01 -31.70
CA THR A 240 9.85 -23.95 -32.70
C THR A 240 8.53 -23.54 -32.05
N ALA A 241 8.19 -24.15 -30.91
CA ALA A 241 6.97 -23.81 -30.18
C ALA A 241 6.96 -22.35 -29.70
N VAL A 242 8.07 -21.87 -29.14
CA VAL A 242 8.24 -20.47 -28.71
C VAL A 242 8.12 -19.52 -29.91
N GLY A 243 8.78 -19.81 -31.03
CA GLY A 243 8.69 -19.00 -32.24
C GLY A 243 7.25 -18.88 -32.76
N HIS A 244 6.52 -19.99 -32.85
CA HIS A 244 5.11 -19.99 -33.24
C HIS A 244 4.24 -19.21 -32.26
N MET A 245 4.52 -19.31 -30.96
CA MET A 245 3.73 -18.57 -29.96
C MET A 245 3.99 -17.06 -30.03
N ILE A 246 5.26 -16.64 -30.18
CA ILE A 246 5.61 -15.23 -30.39
C ILE A 246 4.90 -14.70 -31.64
N ARG A 247 4.94 -15.45 -32.74
CA ARG A 247 4.26 -15.07 -33.99
C ARG A 247 2.77 -14.85 -33.77
N ARG A 248 2.11 -15.81 -33.14
CA ARG A 248 0.68 -15.74 -32.83
C ARG A 248 0.34 -14.55 -31.93
N LEU A 249 1.17 -14.27 -30.93
CA LEU A 249 0.98 -13.11 -30.05
C LEU A 249 1.17 -11.78 -30.79
N ALA A 250 2.15 -11.70 -31.69
CA ALA A 250 2.35 -10.53 -32.55
C ALA A 250 1.12 -10.26 -33.44
N ASP A 251 0.60 -11.32 -34.10
CA ASP A 251 -0.53 -11.21 -35.02
C ASP A 251 -1.87 -10.92 -34.30
N SER A 252 -2.08 -11.47 -33.10
CA SER A 252 -3.37 -11.38 -32.38
C SER A 252 -3.51 -10.16 -31.48
N ALA A 253 -2.43 -9.66 -30.88
CA ALA A 253 -2.46 -8.57 -29.91
C ALA A 253 -2.01 -7.22 -30.48
N ASN A 254 -1.68 -7.15 -31.78
CA ASN A 254 -1.04 -5.98 -32.40
C ASN A 254 0.19 -5.50 -31.58
N THR A 255 0.95 -6.45 -31.05
CA THR A 255 2.12 -6.21 -30.20
C THR A 255 3.39 -6.39 -31.00
N GLN A 256 4.35 -5.48 -30.83
CA GLN A 256 5.65 -5.59 -31.50
C GLN A 256 6.60 -6.51 -30.74
N PHE A 257 7.18 -7.50 -31.42
CA PHE A 257 8.25 -8.34 -30.88
C PHE A 257 9.57 -8.08 -31.59
N ILE A 258 10.63 -7.90 -30.81
CA ILE A 258 12.01 -7.85 -31.27
C ILE A 258 12.75 -8.97 -30.56
N THR A 259 13.42 -9.84 -31.30
CA THR A 259 14.19 -10.94 -30.74
C THR A 259 15.58 -11.00 -31.35
N THR A 260 16.60 -11.25 -30.54
CA THR A 260 17.92 -11.68 -31.00
C THR A 260 17.99 -13.20 -30.89
N THR A 261 18.70 -13.84 -31.81
CA THR A 261 18.83 -15.30 -31.84
C THR A 261 19.98 -15.71 -32.75
N PHE A 262 20.62 -16.83 -32.41
CA PHE A 262 21.56 -17.57 -33.26
C PHE A 262 20.96 -18.91 -33.73
N ARG A 263 19.64 -19.07 -33.62
CA ARG A 263 18.93 -20.33 -33.90
C ARG A 263 17.96 -20.15 -35.07
N PRO A 264 17.93 -21.09 -36.03
CA PRO A 264 17.15 -20.93 -37.25
C PRO A 264 15.63 -20.92 -37.01
N GLU A 265 15.15 -21.52 -35.92
CA GLU A 265 13.71 -21.68 -35.64
C GLU A 265 13.00 -20.34 -35.45
N LEU A 266 13.62 -19.38 -34.75
CA LEU A 266 13.05 -18.04 -34.55
C LEU A 266 13.17 -17.15 -35.81
N VAL A 267 14.19 -17.36 -36.62
CA VAL A 267 14.38 -16.61 -37.88
C VAL A 267 13.28 -16.94 -38.89
N LYS A 268 12.86 -18.20 -38.97
CA LYS A 268 11.83 -18.69 -39.91
C LYS A 268 10.45 -18.08 -39.71
N VAL A 269 10.16 -17.51 -38.54
CA VAL A 269 8.85 -16.93 -38.21
C VAL A 269 8.84 -15.39 -38.23
N ALA A 270 10.01 -14.77 -38.45
CA ALA A 270 10.18 -13.32 -38.36
C ALA A 270 9.66 -12.59 -39.62
N ASP A 271 9.01 -11.44 -39.43
CA ASP A 271 8.56 -10.59 -40.55
C ASP A 271 9.71 -9.82 -41.21
N LYS A 272 10.69 -9.40 -40.42
CA LYS A 272 11.87 -8.64 -40.86
C LYS A 272 13.09 -9.08 -40.08
N ILE A 273 14.19 -9.26 -40.79
CA ILE A 273 15.44 -9.75 -40.21
C ILE A 273 16.51 -8.67 -40.36
N TYR A 274 17.14 -8.33 -39.24
CA TYR A 274 18.24 -7.38 -39.17
C TYR A 274 19.52 -8.13 -38.84
N GLY A 275 20.52 -8.04 -39.72
CA GLY A 275 21.85 -8.59 -39.50
C GLY A 275 22.80 -7.52 -38.95
N VAL A 276 23.50 -7.84 -37.86
CA VAL A 276 24.57 -7.00 -37.32
C VAL A 276 25.91 -7.51 -37.84
N THR A 277 26.73 -6.61 -38.36
CA THR A 277 28.08 -6.92 -38.86
C THR A 277 29.10 -6.03 -38.16
N HIS A 278 30.22 -6.61 -37.74
CA HIS A 278 31.33 -5.89 -37.13
C HIS A 278 32.54 -5.92 -38.06
N LYS A 279 32.96 -4.77 -38.59
CA LYS A 279 34.17 -4.64 -39.44
C LYS A 279 34.90 -3.35 -39.11
N ASN A 280 36.23 -3.39 -39.09
CA ASN A 280 37.08 -2.22 -38.82
C ASN A 280 36.71 -1.49 -37.52
N ARG A 281 36.40 -2.23 -36.44
CA ARG A 281 35.94 -1.70 -35.14
C ARG A 281 34.62 -0.91 -35.18
N VAL A 282 33.82 -1.05 -36.24
CA VAL A 282 32.51 -0.41 -36.38
C VAL A 282 31.43 -1.48 -36.55
N SER A 283 30.36 -1.37 -35.77
CA SER A 283 29.16 -2.22 -35.90
C SER A 283 28.13 -1.54 -36.79
N ARG A 284 27.58 -2.29 -37.75
CA ARG A 284 26.53 -1.83 -38.69
C ARG A 284 25.37 -2.81 -38.68
N VAL A 285 24.15 -2.28 -38.66
CA VAL A 285 22.91 -3.04 -38.79
C VAL A 285 22.32 -2.83 -40.18
N ASN A 286 21.96 -3.92 -40.85
CA ASN A 286 21.31 -3.89 -42.17
C ASN A 286 20.17 -4.90 -42.23
N VAL A 287 19.14 -4.60 -43.02
CA VAL A 287 18.09 -5.58 -43.33
C VAL A 287 18.68 -6.66 -44.23
N ILE A 288 18.45 -7.92 -43.90
CA ILE A 288 18.90 -9.08 -44.69
C ILE A 288 17.71 -10.01 -45.02
N SER A 289 17.84 -10.78 -46.10
CA SER A 289 16.87 -11.81 -46.46
C SER A 289 16.98 -13.02 -45.52
N GLU A 290 15.87 -13.74 -45.33
CA GLU A 290 15.83 -15.00 -44.56
C GLU A 290 16.91 -16.00 -44.99
N LYS A 291 17.05 -16.24 -46.30
CA LYS A 291 18.08 -17.17 -46.83
C LYS A 291 19.49 -16.82 -46.34
N ARG A 292 19.87 -15.54 -46.44
CA ARG A 292 21.18 -15.05 -45.97
C ARG A 292 21.35 -15.14 -44.46
N ALA A 293 20.28 -14.97 -43.69
CA ALA A 293 20.30 -15.12 -42.24
C ALA A 293 20.52 -16.58 -41.84
N LEU A 294 19.84 -17.52 -42.51
CA LEU A 294 20.02 -18.96 -42.31
C LEU A 294 21.44 -19.41 -42.70
N GLU A 295 21.96 -18.97 -43.86
CA GLU A 295 23.34 -19.23 -44.28
C GLU A 295 24.35 -18.74 -43.23
N PHE A 296 24.15 -17.54 -42.67
CA PHE A 296 25.01 -17.00 -41.61
C PHE A 296 25.00 -17.88 -40.36
N ILE A 297 23.82 -18.33 -39.92
CA ILE A 297 23.66 -19.18 -38.74
C ILE A 297 24.30 -20.57 -38.96
N GLU A 298 24.12 -21.17 -40.14
CA GLU A 298 24.74 -22.45 -40.49
C GLU A 298 26.28 -22.37 -40.44
N HIS A 299 26.84 -21.31 -41.02
CA HIS A 299 28.29 -21.08 -41.00
C HIS A 299 28.85 -20.88 -39.58
N ASP A 300 28.16 -20.11 -38.74
CA ASP A 300 28.59 -19.87 -37.36
C ASP A 300 28.52 -21.15 -36.49
N GLN A 301 27.48 -21.97 -36.68
CA GLN A 301 27.37 -23.26 -35.99
C GLN A 301 28.46 -24.25 -36.41
N THR A 302 28.89 -24.23 -37.68
CA THR A 302 30.02 -25.07 -38.12
C THR A 302 31.37 -24.61 -37.58
N GLN A 303 31.60 -23.30 -37.42
CA GLN A 303 32.86 -22.77 -36.88
C GLN A 303 32.99 -22.92 -35.36
N ASN A 304 31.87 -22.95 -34.63
CA ASN A 304 31.86 -23.14 -33.17
C ASN A 304 31.85 -24.62 -32.76
N ALA A 305 31.74 -25.56 -33.71
CA ALA A 305 31.75 -27.01 -33.47
C ALA A 305 33.13 -27.67 -33.73
N GLU A 306 34.09 -26.93 -34.29
CA GLU A 306 35.51 -27.30 -34.40
C GLU A 306 36.34 -26.71 -33.26
#